data_AF-A0A661C7I9-F1
#
_entry.id   AF-A0A661C7I9-F1
#
_cell.length_a   1.000
_cell.length_b   1.000
_cell.length_c   1.000
_cell.angle_alpha   90.00
_cell.angle_beta   90.00
_cell.angle_gamma   90.00
#
_symmetry.space_group_name_H-M   'P 1'
#
loop_
_entity.id
_entity.type
_entity.pdbx_description
1 polymer ?
#
loop_
_entity_poly.entity_id
_entity_poly.type
_entity_poly.pdbx_seq_one_letter_code
_entity_poly.pdbx_strand_id
1 'polypeptide(L)'
;MLGGIASGNWAPIHHFCEEHKNPCIFPVTDQPVVSDSDWYTLYLSKGFYQEGETAARYLRSTLDAGQKNSIVQIYRSGSNGALLAQGFRENLGESGVITTTEKKLGADEPLTDKLLQELFAAQQPAAVQLWFDSTDMTTATNWLVKQSRLPATIFASWKLLDGNASVIPDNLPDKVYLSYPRDLPENTQRLWTESP
;
A
#
# COMPACT_ATOMS: atom_id res chain seq x y z
N MET A 1 -12.61 28.34 9.40
CA MET A 1 -12.53 26.88 9.24
C MET A 1 -12.34 26.61 7.77
N LEU A 2 -11.24 25.96 7.39
CA LEU A 2 -10.98 25.57 6.00
C LEU A 2 -11.23 24.06 5.87
N GLY A 3 -12.08 23.70 4.93
CA GLY A 3 -12.24 22.34 4.43
C GLY A 3 -12.01 22.35 2.92
N GLY A 4 -11.60 21.23 2.35
CA GLY A 4 -11.39 21.14 0.92
C GLY A 4 -11.08 19.73 0.45
N ILE A 5 -11.21 19.54 -0.86
CA ILE A 5 -10.92 18.29 -1.55
C ILE A 5 -9.73 18.57 -2.46
N ALA A 6 -8.69 17.75 -2.38
CA ALA A 6 -7.62 17.75 -3.38
C ALA A 6 -7.27 16.33 -3.80
N SER A 7 -6.99 16.17 -5.08
CA SER A 7 -6.50 14.92 -5.67
C SER A 7 -4.99 14.70 -5.45
N GLY A 8 -4.29 15.62 -4.78
CA GLY A 8 -2.84 15.58 -4.64
C GLY A 8 -2.35 16.06 -3.27
N ASN A 9 -1.04 16.29 -3.21
CA ASN A 9 -0.32 16.64 -2.00
C ASN A 9 -0.94 17.84 -1.28
N TRP A 10 -1.34 17.64 -0.01
CA TRP A 10 -1.92 18.68 0.82
C TRP A 10 -0.87 19.50 1.59
N ALA A 11 0.41 19.16 1.49
CA ALA A 11 1.49 19.81 2.26
C ALA A 11 1.46 21.36 2.21
N PRO A 12 1.22 22.03 1.06
CA PRO A 12 1.20 23.49 1.05
C PRO A 12 0.09 24.08 1.93
N ILE A 13 -1.11 23.49 1.88
CA ILE A 13 -2.25 23.95 2.69
C ILE A 13 -2.03 23.57 4.15
N HIS A 14 -1.56 22.34 4.40
CA HIS A 14 -1.20 21.86 5.73
C HIS A 14 -0.24 22.83 6.44
N HIS A 15 0.90 23.14 5.83
CA HIS A 15 1.91 24.00 6.44
C HIS A 15 1.38 25.42 6.67
N PHE A 16 0.57 25.95 5.73
CA PHE A 16 -0.10 27.23 5.94
C PHE A 16 -1.02 27.21 7.17
N CYS A 17 -1.81 26.15 7.33
CA CYS A 17 -2.72 25.98 8.46
C CYS A 17 -1.96 25.89 9.79
N GLU A 18 -0.90 25.08 9.86
CA GLU A 18 -0.06 24.97 11.06
C GLU A 18 0.65 26.28 11.41
N GLU A 19 1.28 26.94 10.44
CA GLU A 19 2.03 28.18 10.65
C GLU A 19 1.13 29.31 11.16
N HIS A 20 -0.06 29.43 10.56
CA HIS A 20 -0.99 30.51 10.87
C HIS A 20 -2.01 30.13 11.96
N LYS A 21 -1.87 28.95 12.57
CA LYS A 21 -2.76 28.45 13.63
C LYS A 21 -4.23 28.45 13.21
N ASN A 22 -4.46 28.15 11.93
CA ASN A 22 -5.77 28.14 11.31
C ASN A 22 -6.32 26.71 11.30
N PRO A 23 -7.44 26.43 11.97
CA PRO A 23 -8.01 25.08 11.98
C PRO A 23 -8.44 24.61 10.58
N CYS A 24 -7.86 23.49 10.15
CA CYS A 24 -8.09 22.80 8.89
C CYS A 24 -8.54 21.37 9.19
N ILE A 25 -9.86 21.19 9.31
CA ILE A 25 -10.47 19.97 9.85
C ILE A 25 -11.07 19.14 8.73
N PHE A 26 -10.67 17.89 8.67
CA PHE A 26 -11.07 16.86 7.71
C PHE A 26 -10.92 17.26 6.24
N PRO A 27 -9.77 17.80 5.80
CA PRO A 27 -9.50 17.88 4.37
C PRO A 27 -9.46 16.46 3.78
N VAL A 28 -10.02 16.34 2.58
CA VAL A 28 -10.12 15.07 1.86
C VAL A 28 -8.99 15.01 0.84
N THR A 29 -8.02 14.14 1.10
CA THR A 29 -6.85 13.89 0.24
C THR A 29 -6.33 12.47 0.48
N ASP A 30 -5.73 11.88 -0.55
CA ASP A 30 -4.98 10.62 -0.44
C ASP A 30 -3.50 10.82 -0.10
N GLN A 31 -3.03 12.07 -0.09
CA GLN A 31 -1.66 12.47 0.24
C GLN A 31 -1.64 13.50 1.39
N PRO A 32 -2.14 13.13 2.60
CA PRO A 32 -2.03 13.98 3.76
C PRO A 32 -0.59 14.04 4.27
N VAL A 33 -0.25 15.12 4.96
CA VAL A 33 0.95 15.12 5.82
C VAL A 33 0.63 14.25 7.03
N VAL A 34 1.50 13.27 7.32
CA VAL A 34 1.40 12.43 8.51
C VAL A 34 2.32 12.98 9.57
N SER A 35 1.75 13.41 10.68
CA SER A 35 2.46 13.99 11.82
C SER A 35 1.75 13.62 13.11
N ASP A 36 2.55 13.24 14.11
CA ASP A 36 2.06 12.97 15.47
C ASP A 36 2.10 14.21 16.36
N SER A 37 2.59 15.35 15.84
CA SER A 37 2.84 16.57 16.62
C SER A 37 2.07 17.80 16.15
N ASP A 38 1.26 17.69 15.10
CA ASP A 38 0.54 18.84 14.55
C ASP A 38 -0.76 19.08 15.30
N TRP A 39 -1.22 20.35 15.34
CA TRP A 39 -2.35 20.76 16.18
C TRP A 39 -3.49 21.41 15.43
N TYR A 40 -3.24 22.00 14.26
CA TYR A 40 -4.22 22.82 13.55
C TYR A 40 -4.84 22.11 12.34
N THR A 41 -4.27 21.00 11.90
CA THR A 41 -4.74 20.21 10.77
C THR A 41 -5.06 18.80 11.22
N LEU A 42 -6.33 18.42 11.08
CA LEU A 42 -6.80 17.08 11.44
C LEU A 42 -7.33 16.39 10.20
N TYR A 43 -6.64 15.36 9.73
CA TYR A 43 -7.10 14.51 8.62
C TYR A 43 -8.06 13.43 9.11
N LEU A 44 -9.02 13.05 8.25
CA LEU A 44 -9.91 11.92 8.52
C LEU A 44 -9.20 10.57 8.34
N SER A 45 -8.21 10.50 7.43
CA SER A 45 -7.42 9.31 7.15
C SER A 45 -5.97 9.72 6.84
N LYS A 46 -5.03 8.77 6.96
CA LYS A 46 -3.64 8.99 6.52
C LYS A 46 -3.43 8.67 5.03
N GLY A 47 -4.51 8.58 4.25
CA GLY A 47 -4.45 8.32 2.80
C GLY A 47 -3.66 7.07 2.46
N PHE A 48 -2.80 7.16 1.44
CA PHE A 48 -1.93 6.07 1.01
C PHE A 48 -1.02 5.52 2.11
N TYR A 49 -0.52 6.37 3.02
CA TYR A 49 0.30 5.91 4.14
C TYR A 49 -0.44 4.88 5.00
N GLN A 50 -1.74 5.08 5.24
CA GLN A 50 -2.56 4.19 6.08
C GLN A 50 -2.68 2.78 5.50
N GLU A 51 -2.69 2.64 4.18
CA GLU A 51 -2.76 1.33 3.52
C GLU A 51 -1.50 0.50 3.79
N GLY A 52 -0.33 1.13 3.70
CA GLY A 52 0.94 0.52 4.08
C GLY A 52 1.00 0.17 5.58
N GLU A 53 0.57 1.09 6.45
CA GLU A 53 0.46 0.85 7.89
C GLU A 53 -0.43 -0.38 8.19
N THR A 54 -1.53 -0.53 7.46
CA THR A 54 -2.46 -1.66 7.62
C THR A 54 -1.81 -2.98 7.18
N ALA A 55 -1.12 -2.99 6.03
CA ALA A 55 -0.37 -4.16 5.57
C ALA A 55 0.70 -4.62 6.56
N ALA A 56 1.41 -3.67 7.19
CA ALA A 56 2.39 -3.93 8.24
C ALA A 56 1.76 -4.62 9.46
N ARG A 57 0.64 -4.09 9.96
CA ARG A 57 -0.09 -4.68 11.10
C ARG A 57 -0.60 -6.08 10.76
N TYR A 58 -1.16 -6.28 9.56
CA TYR A 58 -1.65 -7.58 9.11
C TYR A 58 -0.53 -8.61 9.05
N LEU A 59 0.60 -8.31 8.38
CA LEU A 59 1.71 -9.26 8.24
C LEU A 59 2.33 -9.61 9.60
N ARG A 60 2.45 -8.64 10.51
CA ARG A 60 2.91 -8.94 11.88
C ARG A 60 1.99 -9.90 12.63
N SER A 61 0.69 -9.86 12.38
CA SER A 61 -0.29 -10.73 13.05
C SER A 61 -0.43 -12.12 12.43
N THR A 62 -0.03 -12.28 11.16
CA THR A 62 -0.28 -13.51 10.38
C THR A 62 0.97 -14.32 10.09
N LEU A 63 2.14 -13.69 10.04
CA LEU A 63 3.41 -14.40 9.85
C LEU A 63 3.79 -15.16 11.12
N ASP A 64 4.28 -16.40 10.92
CA ASP A 64 4.71 -17.27 12.01
C ASP A 64 5.94 -16.68 12.72
N ALA A 65 5.79 -16.37 14.00
CA ALA A 65 6.85 -15.83 14.84
C ALA A 65 8.01 -16.82 15.09
N GLY A 66 7.80 -18.11 14.81
CA GLY A 66 8.82 -19.17 14.90
C GLY A 66 9.72 -19.29 13.67
N GLN A 67 9.45 -18.57 12.58
CA GLN A 67 10.19 -18.69 11.32
C GLN A 67 10.74 -17.35 10.84
N LYS A 68 11.88 -17.39 10.13
CA LYS A 68 12.40 -16.20 9.45
C LYS A 68 11.57 -15.93 8.20
N ASN A 69 10.89 -14.79 8.19
CA ASN A 69 10.03 -14.34 7.12
C ASN A 69 10.70 -13.18 6.36
N SER A 70 10.89 -13.36 5.06
CA SER A 70 11.38 -12.30 4.18
C SER A 70 10.19 -11.60 3.53
N ILE A 71 10.14 -10.28 3.63
CA ILE A 71 9.13 -9.42 2.99
C ILE A 71 9.83 -8.55 1.97
N VAL A 72 9.31 -8.54 0.74
CA VAL A 72 9.81 -7.67 -0.33
C VAL A 72 8.79 -6.59 -0.65
N GLN A 73 9.22 -5.33 -0.68
CA GLN A 73 8.42 -4.21 -1.19
C GLN A 73 8.98 -3.73 -2.52
N ILE A 74 8.11 -3.49 -3.50
CA ILE A 74 8.51 -2.95 -4.80
C ILE A 74 7.60 -1.77 -5.15
N TYR A 75 8.21 -0.64 -5.49
CA TYR A 75 7.50 0.62 -5.77
C TYR A 75 8.37 1.58 -6.58
N ARG A 76 7.75 2.57 -7.22
CA ARG A 76 8.44 3.66 -7.93
C ARG A 76 8.78 4.84 -7.01
N SER A 77 9.93 5.46 -7.25
CA SER A 77 10.37 6.67 -6.57
C SER A 77 9.41 7.83 -6.83
N GLY A 78 8.96 8.51 -5.77
CA GLY A 78 8.09 9.68 -5.88
C GLY A 78 6.65 9.38 -6.33
N SER A 79 6.26 8.10 -6.45
CA SER A 79 4.88 7.73 -6.72
C SER A 79 4.07 7.65 -5.42
N ASN A 80 2.74 7.57 -5.56
CA ASN A 80 1.86 7.22 -4.44
C ASN A 80 2.31 5.91 -3.77
N GLY A 81 2.81 4.94 -4.55
CA GLY A 81 3.40 3.70 -4.05
C GLY A 81 4.51 3.88 -3.00
N ALA A 82 5.29 4.97 -3.11
CA ALA A 82 6.31 5.29 -2.12
C ALA A 82 5.73 5.69 -0.75
N LEU A 83 4.54 6.30 -0.72
CA LEU A 83 3.83 6.64 0.52
C LEU A 83 3.31 5.39 1.24
N LEU A 84 2.81 4.39 0.49
CA LEU A 84 2.43 3.09 1.05
C LEU A 84 3.65 2.38 1.62
N ALA A 85 4.75 2.33 0.85
CA ALA A 85 5.99 1.71 1.30
C ALA A 85 6.54 2.36 2.58
N GLN A 86 6.41 3.69 2.68
CA GLN A 86 6.75 4.44 3.88
C GLN A 86 5.87 4.04 5.07
N GLY A 87 4.54 4.06 4.90
CA GLY A 87 3.60 3.65 5.95
C GLY A 87 3.84 2.23 6.44
N PHE A 88 4.19 1.31 5.54
CA PHE A 88 4.59 -0.05 5.92
C PHE A 88 5.87 -0.06 6.77
N ARG A 89 6.96 0.55 6.29
CA ARG A 89 8.25 0.55 6.99
C ARG A 89 8.14 1.10 8.40
N GLU A 90 7.47 2.24 8.55
CA GLU A 90 7.39 2.95 9.83
C GLU A 90 6.52 2.21 10.86
N ASN A 91 5.64 1.29 10.42
CA ASN A 91 4.67 0.62 11.29
C ASN A 91 4.85 -0.90 11.42
N LEU A 92 5.78 -1.52 10.67
CA LEU A 92 6.11 -2.93 10.83
C LEU A 92 6.65 -3.21 12.24
N GLY A 93 7.47 -2.29 12.76
CA GLY A 93 8.18 -2.43 14.03
C GLY A 93 9.42 -3.31 13.91
N GLU A 94 10.25 -3.32 14.95
CA GLU A 94 11.41 -4.20 15.01
C GLU A 94 10.96 -5.65 15.26
N SER A 95 11.49 -6.57 14.45
CA SER A 95 11.24 -8.01 14.61
C SER A 95 12.50 -8.77 14.26
N GLY A 96 12.99 -9.61 15.19
CA GLY A 96 14.14 -10.48 14.94
C GLY A 96 13.87 -11.59 13.92
N VAL A 97 12.61 -11.76 13.51
CA VAL A 97 12.16 -12.83 12.61
C VAL A 97 11.62 -12.33 11.28
N ILE A 98 11.42 -11.02 11.11
CA ILE A 98 10.98 -10.44 9.84
C ILE A 98 12.11 -9.60 9.25
N THR A 99 12.57 -9.97 8.06
CA THR A 99 13.51 -9.18 7.27
C THR A 99 12.76 -8.49 6.14
N THR A 100 12.98 -7.18 5.96
CA THR A 100 12.36 -6.42 4.87
C THR A 100 13.41 -6.00 3.85
N THR A 101 13.11 -6.22 2.57
CA THR A 101 13.91 -5.75 1.44
C THR A 101 13.07 -4.82 0.57
N GLU A 102 13.59 -3.63 0.25
CA GLU A 102 12.91 -2.67 -0.63
C GLU A 102 13.61 -2.58 -1.99
N LYS A 103 12.85 -2.79 -3.08
CA LYS A 103 13.27 -2.47 -4.43
C LYS A 103 12.54 -1.20 -4.89
N LYS A 104 13.22 -0.07 -4.70
CA LYS A 104 12.82 1.24 -5.21
C LYS A 104 13.26 1.38 -6.68
N LEU A 105 12.29 1.54 -7.57
CA LEU A 105 12.52 1.79 -8.99
C LEU A 105 12.65 3.29 -9.26
N GLY A 106 13.49 3.68 -10.22
CA GLY A 106 13.43 5.01 -10.81
C GLY A 106 12.07 5.27 -11.49
N ALA A 107 11.72 6.55 -11.72
CA ALA A 107 10.46 6.89 -12.38
C ALA A 107 10.31 6.19 -13.73
N ASP A 108 11.37 6.17 -14.53
CA ASP A 108 11.43 5.55 -15.86
C ASP A 108 12.21 4.22 -15.90
N GLU A 109 12.60 3.68 -14.74
CA GLU A 109 13.28 2.38 -14.69
C GLU A 109 12.28 1.28 -15.08
N PRO A 110 12.56 0.47 -16.11
CA PRO A 110 11.65 -0.58 -16.51
C PRO A 110 11.59 -1.68 -15.45
N LEU A 111 10.37 -2.09 -15.10
CA LEU A 111 10.16 -3.33 -14.37
C LEU A 111 10.33 -4.48 -15.36
N THR A 112 11.30 -5.37 -15.11
CA THR A 112 11.62 -6.48 -16.04
C THR A 112 11.52 -7.84 -15.35
N ASP A 113 11.19 -8.87 -16.13
CA ASP A 113 11.20 -10.26 -15.69
C ASP A 113 12.55 -10.65 -15.06
N LYS A 114 13.67 -10.16 -15.62
CA LYS A 114 15.01 -10.40 -15.08
C LYS A 114 15.17 -9.84 -13.67
N LEU A 115 14.76 -8.58 -13.46
CA LEU A 115 14.82 -7.94 -12.15
C LEU A 115 13.97 -8.69 -11.12
N LEU A 116 12.73 -9.03 -11.48
CA LEU A 116 11.83 -9.79 -10.60
C LEU A 116 12.43 -11.16 -10.26
N GLN A 117 13.00 -11.85 -11.25
CA GLN A 117 13.65 -13.14 -11.07
C GLN A 117 14.84 -13.07 -10.09
N GLU A 118 15.74 -12.10 -10.27
CA GLU A 118 16.90 -11.91 -9.40
C GLU A 118 16.46 -11.59 -7.96
N LEU A 119 15.46 -10.71 -7.80
CA LEU A 119 14.94 -10.32 -6.50
C LEU A 119 14.28 -11.49 -5.76
N PHE A 120 13.41 -12.25 -6.42
CA PHE A 120 12.71 -13.37 -5.79
C PHE A 120 13.64 -14.56 -5.53
N ALA A 121 14.62 -14.82 -6.40
CA ALA A 121 15.62 -15.87 -6.18
C ALA A 121 16.52 -15.55 -4.97
N ALA A 122 16.93 -14.29 -4.83
CA ALA A 122 17.78 -13.86 -3.73
C ALA A 122 17.03 -13.82 -2.39
N GLN A 123 15.79 -13.32 -2.38
CA GLN A 123 15.07 -13.01 -1.14
C GLN A 123 14.14 -14.14 -0.68
N GLN A 124 13.71 -15.02 -1.58
CA GLN A 124 12.69 -16.06 -1.35
C GLN A 124 11.54 -15.56 -0.46
N PRO A 125 10.85 -14.48 -0.87
CA PRO A 125 9.91 -13.77 0.00
C PRO A 125 8.75 -14.66 0.44
N ALA A 126 8.45 -14.62 1.74
CA ALA A 126 7.21 -15.17 2.29
C ALA A 126 6.01 -14.29 1.90
N ALA A 127 6.22 -12.96 1.87
CA ALA A 127 5.25 -11.98 1.38
C ALA A 127 5.91 -10.96 0.43
N VAL A 128 5.16 -10.52 -0.57
CA VAL A 128 5.57 -9.43 -1.46
C VAL A 128 4.51 -8.34 -1.48
N GLN A 129 4.93 -7.08 -1.54
CA GLN A 129 4.06 -5.91 -1.63
C GLN A 129 4.39 -5.16 -2.92
N LEU A 130 3.41 -5.10 -3.82
CA LEU A 130 3.51 -4.53 -5.15
C LEU A 130 2.72 -3.21 -5.17
N TRP A 131 3.41 -2.11 -4.85
CA TRP A 131 2.79 -0.78 -4.79
C TRP A 131 2.87 -0.08 -6.13
N PHE A 132 2.14 -0.64 -7.09
CA PHE A 132 2.18 -0.28 -8.50
C PHE A 132 0.84 0.20 -9.03
N ASP A 133 0.91 1.01 -10.08
CA ASP A 133 -0.22 1.24 -10.96
C ASP A 133 -0.56 -0.01 -11.79
N SER A 134 -1.64 0.08 -12.56
CA SER A 134 -2.13 -1.00 -13.42
C SER A 134 -1.11 -1.51 -14.45
N THR A 135 -0.20 -0.65 -14.95
CA THR A 135 0.77 -1.04 -15.99
C THR A 135 1.88 -1.91 -15.40
N ASP A 136 2.49 -1.45 -14.31
CA ASP A 136 3.52 -2.22 -13.62
C ASP A 136 2.94 -3.46 -12.94
N MET A 137 1.71 -3.37 -12.42
CA MET A 137 1.01 -4.52 -11.85
C MET A 137 0.84 -5.62 -12.89
N THR A 138 0.40 -5.28 -14.11
CA THR A 138 0.25 -6.24 -15.21
C THR A 138 1.58 -6.94 -15.54
N THR A 139 2.69 -6.18 -15.56
CA THR A 139 4.02 -6.76 -15.77
C THR A 139 4.38 -7.74 -14.65
N ALA A 140 4.19 -7.33 -13.39
CA ALA A 140 4.52 -8.15 -12.22
C ALA A 140 3.68 -9.43 -12.15
N THR A 141 2.37 -9.33 -12.36
CA THR A 141 1.45 -10.48 -12.30
C THR A 141 1.66 -11.45 -13.45
N ASN A 142 1.91 -10.95 -14.67
CA ASN A 142 2.28 -11.79 -15.82
C ASN A 142 3.58 -12.56 -15.60
N TRP A 143 4.53 -12.00 -14.85
CA TRP A 143 5.73 -12.71 -14.45
C TRP A 143 5.44 -13.74 -13.34
N LEU A 144 4.65 -13.37 -12.32
CA LEU A 144 4.29 -14.23 -11.18
C LEU A 144 3.59 -15.51 -11.63
N VAL A 145 2.64 -15.44 -12.56
CA VAL A 145 1.91 -16.64 -13.04
C VAL A 145 2.79 -17.68 -13.73
N LYS A 146 4.01 -17.29 -14.15
CA LYS A 146 5.00 -18.20 -14.75
C LYS A 146 5.87 -18.91 -13.71
N GLN A 147 5.80 -18.49 -12.44
CA GLN A 147 6.66 -19.01 -11.38
C GLN A 147 6.12 -20.31 -10.80
N SER A 148 7.00 -21.29 -10.59
CA SER A 148 6.67 -22.55 -9.92
C SER A 148 6.41 -22.38 -8.42
N ARG A 149 7.00 -21.35 -7.81
CA ARG A 149 6.83 -21.02 -6.40
C ARG A 149 6.44 -19.55 -6.25
N LEU A 150 5.23 -19.34 -5.72
CA LEU A 150 4.71 -18.03 -5.38
C LEU A 150 4.91 -17.73 -3.88
N PRO A 151 5.06 -16.46 -3.49
CA PRO A 151 4.90 -16.04 -2.10
C PRO A 151 3.55 -16.50 -1.54
N ALA A 152 3.46 -16.67 -0.23
CA ALA A 152 2.19 -17.00 0.42
C ALA A 152 1.21 -15.83 0.37
N THR A 153 1.73 -14.60 0.32
CA THR A 153 0.95 -13.37 0.36
C THR A 153 1.51 -12.35 -0.62
N ILE A 154 0.64 -11.77 -1.45
CA ILE A 154 0.94 -10.70 -2.40
C ILE A 154 0.02 -9.52 -2.04
N PHE A 155 0.55 -8.36 -1.71
CA PHE A 155 -0.24 -7.15 -1.50
C PHE A 155 -0.25 -6.26 -2.73
N ALA A 156 -1.40 -5.66 -2.98
CA ALA A 156 -1.59 -4.60 -3.96
C ALA A 156 -2.55 -3.55 -3.40
N SER A 157 -2.46 -2.31 -3.89
CA SER A 157 -3.39 -1.25 -3.48
C SER A 157 -4.50 -1.10 -4.51
N TRP A 158 -5.75 -1.25 -4.06
CA TRP A 158 -6.91 -1.03 -4.93
C TRP A 158 -6.92 0.37 -5.56
N LYS A 159 -6.51 1.37 -4.78
CA LYS A 159 -6.46 2.77 -5.24
C LYS A 159 -5.39 2.98 -6.30
N LEU A 160 -4.20 2.37 -6.16
CA LEU A 160 -3.16 2.49 -7.18
C LEU A 160 -3.58 1.82 -8.50
N LEU A 161 -4.39 0.76 -8.41
CA LEU A 161 -4.96 0.10 -9.58
C LEU A 161 -6.15 0.85 -10.19
N ASP A 162 -6.54 2.00 -9.63
CA ASP A 162 -7.73 2.76 -10.04
C ASP A 162 -9.00 1.89 -10.09
N GLY A 163 -9.09 0.94 -9.15
CA GLY A 163 -10.17 -0.04 -9.07
C GLY A 163 -10.22 -1.08 -10.19
N ASN A 164 -9.18 -1.20 -11.01
CA ASN A 164 -9.08 -2.21 -12.05
C ASN A 164 -8.46 -3.51 -11.50
N ALA A 165 -9.31 -4.42 -11.01
CA ALA A 165 -8.86 -5.75 -10.58
C ALA A 165 -8.40 -6.65 -11.73
N SER A 166 -8.82 -6.37 -12.97
CA SER A 166 -8.58 -7.24 -14.13
C SER A 166 -7.10 -7.35 -14.53
N VAL A 167 -6.24 -6.50 -13.98
CA VAL A 167 -4.77 -6.63 -14.12
C VAL A 167 -4.17 -7.75 -13.27
N ILE A 168 -4.98 -8.34 -12.39
CA ILE A 168 -4.63 -9.52 -11.59
C ILE A 168 -5.29 -10.74 -12.24
N PRO A 169 -4.51 -11.64 -12.84
CA PRO A 169 -5.01 -12.88 -13.42
C PRO A 169 -5.79 -13.76 -12.43
N ASP A 170 -6.87 -14.38 -12.90
CA ASP A 170 -7.75 -15.28 -12.13
C ASP A 170 -7.07 -16.55 -11.59
N ASN A 171 -5.81 -16.80 -11.94
CA ASN A 171 -5.01 -17.90 -11.38
C ASN A 171 -4.08 -17.46 -10.23
N LEU A 172 -4.09 -16.19 -9.83
CA LEU A 172 -3.47 -15.67 -8.59
C LEU A 172 -4.42 -15.41 -7.38
N PRO A 173 -5.76 -15.64 -7.41
CA PRO A 173 -6.70 -14.96 -6.51
C PRO A 173 -6.64 -15.40 -5.04
N ASP A 174 -6.13 -16.60 -4.72
CA ASP A 174 -6.12 -17.08 -3.31
C ASP A 174 -4.97 -16.49 -2.47
N LYS A 175 -4.11 -15.67 -3.07
CA LYS A 175 -2.89 -15.14 -2.41
C LYS A 175 -2.72 -13.64 -2.53
N VAL A 176 -3.58 -12.97 -3.29
CA VAL A 176 -3.52 -11.52 -3.50
C VAL A 176 -4.48 -10.80 -2.56
N TYR A 177 -3.92 -9.95 -1.71
CA TYR A 177 -4.64 -9.14 -0.74
C TYR A 177 -4.64 -7.69 -1.22
N LEU A 178 -5.83 -7.14 -1.39
CA LEU A 178 -6.01 -5.75 -1.80
C LEU A 178 -6.17 -4.87 -0.56
N SER A 179 -5.30 -3.88 -0.38
CA SER A 179 -5.56 -2.81 0.57
C SER A 179 -6.68 -1.92 0.01
N TYR A 180 -7.80 -1.86 0.72
CA TYR A 180 -8.94 -1.02 0.36
C TYR A 180 -9.49 -0.32 1.61
N PRO A 181 -9.69 1.01 1.59
CA PRO A 181 -10.11 1.76 2.77
C PRO A 181 -11.61 1.69 3.10
N ARG A 182 -12.42 0.96 2.32
CA ARG A 182 -13.84 0.66 2.62
C ARG A 182 -14.12 -0.81 2.37
N ASP A 183 -15.28 -1.31 2.78
CA ASP A 183 -15.74 -2.63 2.33
C ASP A 183 -15.92 -2.65 0.81
N LEU A 184 -15.68 -3.81 0.18
CA LEU A 184 -15.99 -4.01 -1.24
C LEU A 184 -17.49 -3.74 -1.48
N PRO A 185 -17.88 -3.15 -2.63
CA PRO A 185 -19.28 -2.86 -2.94
C PRO A 185 -20.22 -4.05 -2.76
N GLU A 186 -19.70 -5.26 -3.04
CA GLU A 186 -20.40 -6.54 -2.88
C GLU A 186 -20.81 -6.84 -1.43
N ASN A 187 -20.04 -6.38 -0.45
CA ASN A 187 -20.39 -6.47 0.98
C ASN A 187 -21.38 -5.39 1.42
N THR A 188 -21.55 -4.32 0.65
CA THR A 188 -22.51 -3.25 0.98
C THR A 188 -23.96 -3.69 0.72
N GLN A 189 -24.19 -4.64 -0.20
CA GLN A 189 -25.54 -5.15 -0.49
C GLN A 189 -26.14 -5.99 0.66
N ARG A 190 -25.32 -6.54 1.57
CA ARG A 190 -25.80 -7.28 2.75
C ARG A 190 -26.30 -6.39 3.88
N LEU A 191 -25.91 -5.11 3.92
CA LEU A 191 -26.27 -4.20 5.01
C LEU A 191 -27.66 -3.55 4.84
N TRP A 192 -28.25 -3.64 3.65
CA TRP A 192 -29.57 -3.05 3.36
C TRP A 192 -30.71 -4.07 3.25
N THR A 193 -30.41 -5.37 3.33
CA THR A 193 -31.43 -6.44 3.29
C THR A 193 -31.76 -7.03 4.66
N GLU A 194 -31.05 -6.62 5.70
CA GLU A 194 -31.38 -6.95 7.09
C GLU A 194 -31.79 -5.68 7.86
N SER A 195 -33.00 -5.23 7.62
CA SER A 195 -33.76 -4.42 8.58
C SER A 195 -35.18 -4.98 8.62
N PRO A 196 -35.66 -5.44 9.79
CA PRO A 196 -36.99 -6.06 9.94
C PRO A 196 -38.14 -5.09 9.71
#